data_AF-A0A354FIJ0-F1
#
_entry.id   AF-A0A354FIJ0-F1
#
_cell.length_a   1.000
_cell.length_b   1.000
_cell.length_c   1.000
_cell.angle_alpha   90.00
_cell.angle_beta   90.00
_cell.angle_gamma   90.00
#
_symmetry.space_group_name_H-M   'P 1'
#
loop_
_entity.id
_entity.type
_entity.pdbx_description
1 polymer ?
#
loop_
_entity_poly.entity_id
_entity_poly.type
_entity_poly.pdbx_seq_one_letter_code
_entity_poly.pdbx_strand_id
1 'polypeptide(L)' 'MPRVVMLQGTGSGVGKSLLAAGLCRWLANRDFRVRPFKAQNMALNSGVTPDGKEIGRAQVLQA' A
#
# COMPACT_ATOMS: atom_id res chain seq x y z
N MET A 1 3.70 13.17 16.44
CA MET A 1 3.75 13.34 14.97
C MET A 1 3.88 11.96 14.32
N PRO A 2 3.14 11.64 13.25
CA PRO A 2 3.28 10.35 12.56
C PRO A 2 4.62 10.27 11.83
N ARG A 3 5.24 9.08 11.84
CA ARG A 3 6.40 8.78 10.99
C ARG A 3 5.91 8.37 9.60
N VAL A 4 6.49 8.96 8.56
CA VAL A 4 6.13 8.70 7.16
C VAL A 4 7.35 8.14 6.44
N VAL A 5 7.15 7.02 5.73
CA VAL A 5 8.19 6.37 4.92
C VAL A 5 7.62 6.21 3.51
N MET A 6 8.36 6.69 2.51
CA MET A 6 7.98 6.57 1.10
C MET A 6 8.87 5.51 0.43
N LEU A 7 8.25 4.51 -0.19
CA LEU A 7 8.95 3.52 -0.99
C LEU A 7 8.95 3.95 -2.46
N GLN A 8 10.15 4.24 -2.97
CA GLN A 8 10.39 4.70 -4.33
C GLN A 8 11.04 3.61 -5.19
N GLY A 9 10.97 3.77 -6.51
CA GLY A 9 11.66 2.89 -7.45
C GLY A 9 11.64 3.47 -8.86
N THR A 10 12.52 2.96 -9.72
CA THR A 10 12.85 3.56 -11.03
C THR A 10 11.91 3.17 -12.16
N GLY A 11 10.91 2.32 -11.90
CA GLY A 11 9.96 1.88 -12.92
C GLY A 11 8.66 1.39 -12.34
N SER A 12 7.66 1.18 -13.20
CA SER A 12 6.44 0.46 -12.83
C SER A 12 6.74 -1.04 -12.67
N GLY A 13 5.95 -1.75 -11.86
CA GLY A 13 6.10 -3.21 -11.71
C GLY A 13 7.34 -3.70 -10.93
N VAL A 14 8.29 -2.84 -10.56
CA VAL A 14 9.54 -3.23 -9.84
C VAL A 14 9.35 -3.72 -8.39
N GLY A 15 8.15 -4.11 -7.98
CA GLY A 15 7.90 -4.70 -6.66
C GLY A 15 7.62 -3.73 -5.50
N LYS A 16 7.54 -2.42 -5.74
CA LYS A 16 7.30 -1.40 -4.68
C LYS A 16 6.10 -1.71 -3.77
N SER A 17 4.97 -2.10 -4.35
CA SER A 17 3.75 -2.42 -3.58
C SER A 17 3.89 -3.70 -2.76
N LEU A 18 4.66 -4.69 -3.24
CA LEU A 18 4.94 -5.90 -2.48
C LEU A 18 5.85 -5.60 -1.28
N LEU A 19 6.89 -4.77 -1.49
CA LEU A 19 7.75 -4.30 -0.41
C LEU A 19 6.97 -3.48 0.63
N ALA A 20 6.05 -2.61 0.17
CA ALA A 20 5.16 -1.86 1.05
C ALA A 20 4.31 -2.78 1.91
N ALA A 21 3.64 -3.77 1.31
CA ALA A 21 2.85 -4.77 2.02
C ALA A 21 3.69 -5.55 3.06
N GLY A 22 4.89 -5.99 2.68
CA GLY A 22 5.82 -6.67 3.58
C GLY A 22 6.27 -5.82 4.76
N LEU A 23 6.61 -4.55 4.52
CA LEU A 23 6.99 -3.61 5.58
C LEU A 23 5.81 -3.33 6.53
N CYS A 24 4.61 -3.11 5.99
CA CYS A 24 3.39 -2.93 6.77
C CYS A 24 3.12 -4.16 7.65
N ARG A 25 3.23 -5.38 7.10
CA ARG A 25 3.07 -6.62 7.86
C ARG A 25 4.12 -6.76 8.96
N TRP A 26 5.38 -6.47 8.67
CA TRP A 26 6.49 -6.59 9.64
C TRP A 26 6.34 -5.62 10.83
N LEU A 27 5.87 -4.39 10.56
CA LEU A 27 5.56 -3.39 11.59
C LEU A 27 4.30 -3.74 12.38
N ALA A 28 3.23 -4.19 11.70
CA ALA A 28 2.00 -4.60 12.36
C ALA A 28 2.22 -5.78 13.33
N ASN A 29 3.07 -6.74 12.95
CA ASN A 29 3.47 -7.87 13.82
C ASN A 29 4.27 -7.43 15.07
N ARG A 30 4.66 -6.15 15.16
CA ARG A 30 5.34 -5.53 16.31
C ARG A 30 4.44 -4.51 17.01
N ASP A 31 3.13 -4.63 16.83
CA ASP A 31 2.10 -3.79 17.44
C ASP A 31 2.15 -2.31 17.02
N PHE A 32 2.82 -1.98 15.91
CA PHE A 32 2.75 -0.64 15.34
C PHE A 32 1.45 -0.44 14.56
N ARG A 33 0.79 0.70 14.77
CA ARG A 33 -0.30 1.16 13.90
C ARG A 33 0.28 1.66 12.59
N VAL A 34 0.12 0.88 11.53
CA VAL A 34 0.50 1.24 10.15
C VAL A 34 -0.69 1.69 9.33
N ARG A 35 -0.46 2.60 8.38
CA ARG A 35 -1.47 3.09 7.44
C ARG A 35 -0.83 3.23 6.05
N PRO A 36 -0.95 2.21 5.18
CA PRO A 36 -0.37 2.27 3.84
C PRO A 36 -1.10 3.30 2.98
N PHE A 37 -0.38 4.02 2.13
CA PHE A 37 -0.94 5.03 1.24
C PHE A 37 -0.21 5.03 -0.11
N LYS A 38 -0.96 5.14 -1.20
CA LYS A 38 -0.44 5.25 -2.55
C LYS A 38 -0.69 6.67 -3.07
N ALA A 39 0.39 7.43 -3.23
CA ALA A 39 0.32 8.85 -3.60
C ALA A 39 -0.32 9.11 -4.98
N GLN A 40 -0.17 8.17 -5.91
CA GLN A 40 -0.74 8.29 -7.25
C GLN A 40 -1.22 6.92 -7.74
N ASN A 41 -2.46 6.88 -8.23
CA ASN A 41 -3.00 5.74 -8.94
C ASN A 41 -3.23 6.12 -10.40
N MET A 42 -2.53 5.46 -11.33
CA MET A 42 -2.74 5.58 -12.78
C MET A 42 -3.35 4.31 -13.38
N ALA A 43 -3.62 3.28 -12.56
CA ALA A 43 -4.20 2.04 -13.04
C ALA A 43 -5.72 2.12 -13.04
N LEU A 44 -6.33 1.66 -14.13
CA LEU A 44 -7.76 1.40 -14.25
C LEU A 44 -8.22 0.14 -13.48
N ASN A 45 -7.29 -0.52 -12.76
CA ASN A 45 -7.55 -1.73 -12.02
C ASN A 45 -7.85 -1.40 -10.55
N SER A 46 -9.10 -1.58 -10.14
CA SER A 46 -9.57 -1.45 -8.76
C SER A 46 -9.83 -2.82 -8.12
N GLY A 47 -9.96 -2.83 -6.80
CA GLY A 47 -10.57 -3.91 -6.03
C GLY A 47 -11.67 -3.33 -5.13
N VAL A 48 -12.64 -4.17 -4.80
CA VAL A 48 -13.80 -3.79 -3.98
C VAL A 48 -13.46 -3.88 -2.50
N THR A 49 -13.78 -2.84 -1.74
CA THR A 49 -13.59 -2.79 -0.28
C THR A 49 -14.73 -3.51 0.45
N PRO A 50 -14.56 -3.87 1.73
CA PRO A 50 -15.64 -4.49 2.51
C PRO A 50 -16.95 -3.68 2.59
N ASP A 51 -16.88 -2.36 2.43
CA ASP A 51 -18.03 -1.45 2.38
C ASP A 51 -18.54 -1.20 0.95
N GLY A 52 -18.13 -2.00 -0.03
CA GLY A 52 -18.61 -1.96 -1.41
C GLY A 52 -18.07 -0.81 -2.26
N LYS A 53 -17.08 -0.07 -1.77
CA LYS A 53 -16.38 0.99 -2.54
C LYS A 53 -15.24 0.39 -3.34
N GLU A 54 -14.54 1.23 -4.11
CA GLU A 54 -13.39 0.83 -4.90
C GLU A 54 -12.11 1.54 -4.45
N ILE A 55 -11.02 0.79 -4.45
CA ILE A 55 -9.65 1.32 -4.27
C ILE A 55 -8.70 0.68 -5.29
N GLY A 56 -7.62 1.38 -5.66
CA GLY A 56 -6.67 0.85 -6.64
C GLY A 56 -6.06 -0.49 -6.17
N ARG A 57 -5.90 -1.48 -7.07
CA ARG A 57 -5.43 -2.83 -6.72
C ARG A 57 -4.10 -2.87 -5.96
N ALA A 58 -3.19 -1.95 -6.29
CA ALA A 58 -1.92 -1.80 -5.58
C ALA A 58 -2.08 -1.28 -4.14
N GLN A 59 -3.15 -0.52 -3.86
CA GLN A 59 -3.53 -0.11 -2.51
C GLN A 59 -4.18 -1.28 -1.76
N VAL A 60 -5.02 -2.09 -2.42
CA VAL A 60 -5.61 -3.32 -1.83
C VAL A 60 -4.49 -4.24 -1.32
N LEU A 61 -3.46 -4.49 -2.12
CA LEU A 61 -2.38 -5.41 -1.78
C LEU A 61 -1.65 -5.04 -0.48
N GLN A 62 -1.53 -3.75 -0.17
CA GLN A 62 -0.80 -3.27 1.00
C GLN A 62 -1.69 -3.03 2.22
N ALA A 63 -3.02 -3.05 2.06
CA ALA A 63 -4.01 -2.68 3.08
C ALA A 63 -4.49 -3.88 3.92
#